data_AF-A0A963UFJ2-F1
#
_entry.id   AF-A0A963UFJ2-F1
#
_cell.length_a   1.000
_cell.length_b   1.000
_cell.length_c   1.000
_cell.angle_alpha   90.00
_cell.angle_beta   90.00
_cell.angle_gamma   90.00
#
_symmetry.space_group_name_H-M   'P 1'
#
loop_
_entity.id
_entity.type
_entity.pdbx_description
1 polymer ?
#
loop_
_entity_poly.entity_id
_entity_poly.type
_entity_poly.pdbx_seq_one_letter_code
_entity_poly.pdbx_strand_id
1 'polypeptide(L)' 'MRYVSTRGQAPVLTFGEAMLTGLARDGGLYVPEAIP' A
#
# COMPACT_ATOMS: atom_id res chain seq x y z
N MET A 1 -6.30 6.42 -6.97
CA MET A 1 -6.60 5.26 -6.09
C MET A 1 -5.58 5.25 -4.96
N ARG A 2 -6.03 5.02 -3.73
CA ARG A 2 -5.18 4.94 -2.53
C ARG A 2 -4.85 3.48 -2.22
N TYR A 3 -3.61 3.22 -1.81
CA TYR A 3 -3.12 1.92 -1.40
C TYR A 3 -2.67 1.97 0.06
N VAL A 4 -3.13 1.00 0.85
CA VAL A 4 -2.90 0.91 2.29
C VAL A 4 -2.13 -0.37 2.61
N SER A 5 -1.27 -0.34 3.63
CA SER A 5 -0.64 -1.56 4.12
C SER A 5 -1.65 -2.43 4.84
N THR A 6 -1.59 -3.74 4.62
CA THR A 6 -2.37 -4.75 5.38
C THR A 6 -2.11 -4.74 6.89
N ARG A 7 -1.02 -4.10 7.35
CA ARG A 7 -0.70 -3.93 8.78
C ARG A 7 -1.00 -2.53 9.31
N GLY A 8 -1.39 -1.59 8.43
CA GLY A 8 -1.82 -0.24 8.79
C GLY A 8 -0.73 0.68 9.36
N GLN A 9 0.54 0.27 9.38
CA GLN A 9 1.65 1.03 9.95
C GLN A 9 2.59 1.63 8.89
N ALA A 10 2.29 1.42 7.61
CA ALA A 10 2.98 2.07 6.50
C ALA A 10 2.19 3.27 5.95
N PRO A 11 2.87 4.28 5.38
CA PRO A 11 2.22 5.42 4.74
C PRO A 11 1.23 5.00 3.65
N VAL A 12 0.15 5.77 3.46
CA VAL A 12 -0.74 5.58 2.31
C VAL A 12 0.00 6.00 1.03
N LEU A 13 -0.05 5.14 0.01
CA LEU A 13 0.62 5.37 -1.27
C LEU A 13 -0.36 5.45 -2.43
N THR A 14 0.08 6.03 -3.54
CA THR A 14 -0.54 5.85 -4.85
C THR A 14 -0.17 4.48 -5.45
N PHE A 15 -0.89 4.06 -6.50
CA PHE A 15 -0.58 2.81 -7.21
C PHE A 15 0.87 2.73 -7.70
N GLY A 16 1.36 3.81 -8.33
CA GLY A 16 2.72 3.84 -8.87
C GLY A 16 3.77 3.75 -7.77
N GLU A 17 3.58 4.48 -6.67
CA GLU A 17 4.49 4.40 -5.50
C GLU A 17 4.46 3.00 -4.86
N ALA A 18 3.29 2.37 -4.75
CA ALA A 18 3.17 1.00 -4.25
C ALA A 18 3.90 -0.01 -5.15
N MET A 19 3.78 0.10 -6.48
CA MET A 19 4.52 -0.75 -7.42
C MET A 19 6.04 -0.57 -7.30
N LEU A 20 6.52 0.67 -7.18
CA LEU A 20 7.94 0.96 -7.05
C LEU A 20 8.51 0.52 -5.70
N THR A 21 7.70 0.60 -4.64
CA THR A 21 8.10 0.21 -3.28
C THR A 21 8.08 -1.31 -3.10
N GLY A 22 7.17 -2.02 -3.78
CA GLY A 22 6.98 -3.46 -3.62
C GLY A 22 6.39 -3.79 -2.25
N LEU A 23 7.24 -4.26 -1.32
CA LEU A 23 6.82 -4.63 0.03
C LEU A 23 6.62 -3.40 0.92
N ALA A 24 5.57 -3.37 1.74
CA ALA A 24 5.37 -2.28 2.67
C ALA A 24 6.47 -2.28 3.77
N ARG A 25 6.83 -1.08 4.26
CA ARG A 25 7.93 -0.90 5.22
C ARG A 25 7.70 -1.60 6.56
N ASP A 26 6.45 -1.87 6.91
CA ASP A 26 6.03 -2.62 8.10
C ASP A 26 6.01 -4.14 7.88
N GLY A 27 6.51 -4.62 6.74
CA GLY A 27 6.47 -6.01 6.32
C GLY A 27 5.09 -6.48 5.85
N GLY A 28 4.14 -5.56 5.65
CA GLY A 28 2.84 -5.82 5.04
C GLY A 28 2.86 -5.76 3.51
N LEU A 29 1.68 -5.90 2.92
CA LEU A 29 1.47 -5.71 1.48
C LEU A 29 0.60 -4.47 1.26
N TYR A 30 0.88 -3.72 0.19
CA TYR A 30 0.00 -2.64 -0.23
C TYR A 30 -1.20 -3.21 -1.02
N VAL A 31 -2.41 -2.83 -0.61
CA VAL A 31 -3.68 -3.21 -1.25
C VAL A 31 -4.54 -1.96 -1.51
N PRO A 32 -5.40 -1.95 -2.53
CA PRO A 32 -6.29 -0.82 -2.78
C PRO A 32 -7.25 -0.62 -1.58
N GLU A 33 -7.45 0.64 -1.19
CA GLU A 33 -8.33 1.02 -0.07
C GLU A 33 -9.81 0.66 -0.34
N ALA A 34 -10.21 0.63 -1.60
CA ALA A 34 -11.53 0.21 -2.04
C ALA A 34 -11.43 -0.62 -3.33
N ILE A 35 -12.24 -1.67 -3.41
CA ILE A 35 -12.49 -2.43 -4.64
C ILE A 35 -13.69 -1.77 -5.34
N PRO A 36 -13.65 -1.52 -6.66
CA PRO A 36 -14.80 -1.02 -7.41
C PRO A 36 -16.05 -1.89 -7.27
#